data_AF-H3RCJ7-F1
#
_entry.id   AF-H3RCJ7-F1
#
_cell.length_a   1.000
_cell.length_b   1.000
_cell.length_c   1.000
_cell.angle_alpha   90.00
_cell.angle_beta   90.00
_cell.angle_gamma   90.00
#
_symmetry.space_group_name_H-M   'P 1'
#
loop_
_entity.id
_entity.type
_entity.pdbx_description
1 polymer ?
#
loop_
_entity_poly.entity_id
_entity_poly.type
_entity_poly.pdbx_seq_one_letter_code
_entity_poly.pdbx_strand_id
1 'polypeptide(L)'
;MKETNRTFGVKPYGGSAGGWGALKAVADAIRGQMAVKQDVIALFRVNQPQGFDCPGCAWPDPQHTSSFEFCENGAKAVSWEATSKRATPDFFAANKVSDLWARSALDLEGEGRLTHPMKYDAASDTYQPIAWETAFREIGERLRSYSDPNMVEFYTSGRVSNEAAFLWQLFAREYGTNNFPDCSNMCH
;
A
#
# COMPACT_ATOMS: atom_id res chain seq x y z
N MET A 1 16.76 18.20 3.01
CA MET A 1 15.41 17.67 2.77
C MET A 1 15.25 16.17 3.07
N LYS A 2 16.22 15.28 2.79
CA LYS A 2 16.21 13.89 3.34
C LYS A 2 16.32 13.84 4.87
N GLU A 3 16.87 14.88 5.50
CA GLU A 3 17.06 14.92 6.96
C GLU A 3 15.80 15.23 7.77
N THR A 4 14.83 15.95 7.20
CA THR A 4 13.56 16.29 7.87
C THR A 4 12.57 15.13 7.93
N ASN A 5 12.78 14.07 7.14
CA ASN A 5 11.97 12.86 7.13
C ASN A 5 12.68 11.67 7.82
N ARG A 6 13.59 11.97 8.78
CA ARG A 6 14.15 10.96 9.68
C ARG A 6 13.10 10.59 10.72
N THR A 7 12.50 9.42 10.57
CA THR A 7 11.99 8.51 11.62
C THR A 7 11.84 9.06 13.05
N PHE A 8 11.09 10.16 13.24
CA PHE A 8 10.55 10.54 14.54
C PHE A 8 9.42 9.54 14.85
N GLY A 9 9.73 8.42 15.49
CA GLY A 9 8.69 7.43 15.78
C GLY A 9 9.14 6.13 16.44
N VAL A 10 10.42 5.76 16.34
CA VAL A 10 10.91 4.55 16.99
C VAL A 10 11.32 4.90 18.42
N LYS A 11 10.45 4.56 19.38
CA LYS A 11 10.71 4.70 20.82
C LYS A 11 10.79 3.31 21.46
N PRO A 12 11.59 3.14 22.53
CA PRO A 12 11.58 1.89 23.30
C PRO A 12 10.16 1.58 23.77
N TYR A 13 9.67 0.38 23.44
CA TYR A 13 8.38 -0.12 23.88
C TYR A 13 8.60 -1.16 24.98
N GLY A 14 8.21 -0.82 26.21
CA GLY A 14 8.37 -1.70 27.38
C GLY A 14 7.23 -2.70 27.58
N GLY A 15 6.22 -2.70 26.70
CA GLY A 15 5.08 -3.61 26.75
C GLY A 15 5.34 -4.93 26.03
N SER A 16 4.44 -5.90 26.22
CA SER A 16 4.46 -7.15 25.47
C SER A 16 4.08 -6.92 23.99
N ALA A 17 4.70 -7.70 23.10
CA ALA A 17 4.43 -7.65 21.65
C ALA A 17 2.99 -8.07 21.28
N GLY A 18 2.27 -8.72 22.20
CA GLY A 18 0.85 -9.04 22.10
C GLY A 18 0.11 -8.76 23.41
N GLY A 19 -1.21 -8.95 23.44
CA GLY A 19 -2.05 -8.72 24.62
C GLY A 19 -2.89 -7.43 24.53
N TRP A 20 -3.22 -6.83 25.68
CA TRP A 20 -4.19 -5.72 25.73
C TRP A 20 -3.78 -4.47 24.94
N GLY A 21 -2.48 -4.18 24.86
CA GLY A 21 -1.96 -3.08 24.05
C GLY A 21 -2.21 -3.29 22.56
N ALA A 22 -1.94 -4.50 22.07
CA ALA A 22 -2.20 -4.89 20.68
C ALA A 22 -3.70 -4.87 20.36
N LEU A 23 -4.54 -5.39 21.25
CA LEU A 23 -5.99 -5.35 21.10
C LEU A 23 -6.52 -3.92 21.02
N LYS A 24 -6.01 -3.01 21.87
CA LYS A 24 -6.35 -1.59 21.81
C LYS A 24 -5.93 -0.98 20.48
N ALA A 25 -4.71 -1.25 20.00
CA ALA A 25 -4.21 -0.73 18.74
C ALA A 25 -5.03 -1.21 17.54
N VAL A 26 -5.48 -2.46 17.53
CA VAL A 26 -6.41 -2.99 16.53
C VAL A 26 -7.76 -2.26 16.59
N ALA A 27 -8.32 -2.10 17.79
CA ALA A 27 -9.60 -1.40 17.96
C ALA A 27 -9.54 0.07 17.55
N ASP A 28 -8.40 0.74 17.77
CA ASP A 28 -8.18 2.13 17.35
C ASP A 28 -8.01 2.21 15.82
N ALA A 29 -7.32 1.24 15.19
CA ALA A 29 -7.18 1.18 13.74
C ALA A 29 -8.52 0.97 13.03
N ILE A 30 -9.33 -0.01 13.47
CA ILE A 30 -10.67 -0.26 12.92
C ILE A 30 -11.57 0.99 13.06
N ARG A 31 -11.52 1.65 14.22
CA ARG A 31 -12.28 2.90 14.43
C ARG A 31 -11.79 4.03 13.52
N GLY A 32 -10.48 4.14 13.31
CA GLY A 32 -9.85 5.19 12.50
C GLY A 32 -10.13 5.10 11.00
N GLN A 33 -10.45 3.92 10.46
CA GLN A 33 -10.66 3.69 9.02
C GLN A 33 -12.12 3.79 8.54
N MET A 34 -13.05 4.16 9.43
CA MET A 34 -14.44 4.50 9.09
C MET A 34 -15.25 3.42 8.36
N ALA A 35 -14.82 2.15 8.38
CA ALA A 35 -15.51 1.03 7.73
C ALA A 35 -15.77 -0.16 8.68
N VAL A 36 -16.10 0.13 9.95
CA VAL A 36 -16.20 -0.86 11.05
C VAL A 36 -16.95 -2.15 10.67
N LYS A 37 -18.06 -2.07 9.92
CA LYS A 37 -18.81 -3.27 9.51
C LYS A 37 -18.04 -4.13 8.50
N GLN A 38 -17.43 -3.51 7.50
CA GLN A 38 -16.68 -4.22 6.45
C GLN A 38 -15.34 -4.73 7.00
N ASP A 39 -14.65 -3.92 7.81
CA ASP A 39 -13.41 -4.29 8.49
C ASP A 39 -13.60 -5.53 9.36
N VAL A 40 -14.63 -5.52 10.23
CA VAL A 40 -14.90 -6.65 11.13
C VAL A 40 -15.25 -7.93 10.35
N ILE A 41 -16.07 -7.82 9.29
CA ILE A 41 -16.39 -8.99 8.44
C ILE A 41 -15.15 -9.51 7.74
N ALA A 42 -14.30 -8.63 7.22
CA ALA A 42 -13.06 -8.99 6.54
C ALA A 42 -12.09 -9.71 7.50
N LEU A 43 -11.93 -9.21 8.72
CA LEU A 43 -11.06 -9.81 9.74
C LEU A 43 -11.47 -11.25 10.08
N PHE A 44 -12.77 -11.56 10.16
CA PHE A 44 -13.25 -12.93 10.37
C PHE A 44 -13.02 -13.87 9.18
N ARG A 45 -12.59 -13.36 8.03
CA ARG A 45 -12.26 -14.15 6.84
C ARG A 45 -10.76 -14.25 6.61
N VAL A 46 -9.93 -13.55 7.37
CA VAL A 46 -8.46 -13.65 7.24
C VAL A 46 -8.01 -15.05 7.67
N ASN A 47 -7.20 -15.70 6.82
CA ASN A 47 -6.58 -17.00 7.06
C ASN A 47 -7.60 -18.11 7.46
N GLN A 48 -8.80 -18.03 6.89
CA GLN A 48 -9.84 -19.05 7.05
C GLN A 48 -9.92 -19.94 5.80
N PRO A 49 -10.43 -21.19 5.89
CA PRO A 49 -10.44 -22.12 4.75
C PRO A 49 -11.20 -21.64 3.50
N GLN A 50 -12.19 -20.76 3.67
CA GLN A 50 -12.92 -20.09 2.57
C GLN A 50 -12.72 -18.57 2.61
N GLY A 51 -11.59 -18.17 3.18
CA GLY A 51 -11.20 -16.80 3.45
C GLY A 51 -10.22 -16.26 2.43
N PHE A 52 -9.32 -15.42 2.91
CA PHE A 52 -8.19 -14.92 2.14
C PHE A 52 -6.95 -14.80 3.03
N ASP A 53 -5.77 -14.87 2.43
CA ASP A 53 -4.52 -14.81 3.16
C ASP A 53 -4.21 -13.40 3.64
N CYS A 54 -3.68 -13.29 4.85
CA CYS A 54 -3.33 -12.02 5.47
C CYS A 54 -2.25 -11.28 4.64
N PRO A 55 -2.50 -10.04 4.18
CA PRO A 55 -1.51 -9.27 3.42
C PRO A 55 -0.40 -8.66 4.30
N GLY A 56 -0.53 -8.75 5.63
CA GLY A 56 0.32 -8.06 6.59
C GLY A 56 1.65 -8.76 6.90
N CYS A 57 1.66 -10.09 7.07
CA CYS A 57 2.81 -10.92 7.43
C CYS A 57 2.67 -12.38 6.96
N ALA A 58 3.80 -13.01 6.62
CA ALA A 58 3.92 -14.41 6.20
C ALA A 58 3.95 -15.38 7.41
N TRP A 59 2.90 -15.40 8.22
CA TRP A 59 2.77 -16.46 9.22
C TRP A 59 2.24 -17.72 8.53
N PRO A 60 2.84 -18.91 8.74
CA PRO A 60 2.32 -20.13 8.16
C PRO A 60 0.94 -20.45 8.71
N ASP A 61 0.04 -20.90 7.85
CA ASP A 61 -1.30 -21.30 8.28
C ASP A 61 -1.23 -22.51 9.23
N PRO A 62 -1.84 -22.43 10.41
CA PRO A 62 -1.85 -23.55 11.34
C PRO A 62 -2.70 -24.70 10.78
N GLN A 63 -2.34 -25.95 11.12
CA GLN A 63 -3.14 -27.13 10.75
C GLN A 63 -4.57 -27.11 11.32
N HIS A 64 -4.80 -26.34 12.38
CA HIS A 64 -6.12 -26.12 12.98
C HIS A 64 -6.39 -24.62 13.06
N THR A 65 -7.48 -24.17 12.43
CA THR A 65 -7.84 -22.76 12.39
C THR A 65 -8.55 -22.34 13.68
N SER A 66 -8.19 -21.18 14.20
CA SER A 66 -8.94 -20.46 15.23
C SER A 66 -9.87 -19.41 14.61
N SER A 67 -10.71 -18.80 15.43
CA SER A 67 -11.56 -17.69 14.99
C SER A 67 -10.79 -16.39 14.73
N PHE A 68 -9.51 -16.31 15.12
CA PHE A 68 -8.66 -15.12 15.00
C PHE A 68 -7.25 -15.51 14.54
N GLU A 69 -7.07 -15.64 13.24
CA GLU A 69 -5.80 -16.01 12.61
C GLU A 69 -5.03 -14.80 12.07
N PHE A 70 -4.92 -13.73 12.86
CA PHE A 70 -4.18 -12.54 12.45
C PHE A 70 -3.49 -11.85 13.63
N CYS A 71 -2.36 -11.21 13.37
CA CYS A 71 -1.67 -10.35 14.33
C CYS A 71 -2.17 -8.91 14.23
N GLU A 72 -1.70 -8.04 15.14
CA GLU A 72 -2.01 -6.61 15.14
C GLU A 72 -1.74 -5.95 13.77
N ASN A 73 -0.59 -6.23 13.16
CA ASN A 73 -0.23 -5.66 11.86
C ASN A 73 -1.09 -6.20 10.72
N GLY A 74 -1.48 -7.48 10.78
CA GLY A 74 -2.43 -8.08 9.85
C GLY A 74 -3.79 -7.40 9.93
N ALA A 75 -4.30 -7.18 11.15
CA ALA A 75 -5.57 -6.51 11.35
C ALA A 75 -5.57 -5.06 10.84
N LYS A 76 -4.47 -4.34 11.10
CA LYS A 76 -4.30 -2.98 10.60
C LYS A 76 -4.24 -2.94 9.07
N ALA A 77 -3.48 -3.83 8.44
CA ALA A 77 -3.39 -3.91 6.98
C ALA A 77 -4.78 -4.12 6.36
N VAL A 78 -5.56 -5.06 6.89
CA VAL A 78 -6.93 -5.31 6.43
C VAL A 78 -7.84 -4.10 6.65
N SER A 79 -7.70 -3.38 7.77
CA SER A 79 -8.48 -2.18 8.06
C SER A 79 -8.18 -1.03 7.08
N TRP A 80 -6.91 -0.87 6.66
CA TRP A 80 -6.55 0.11 5.63
C TRP A 80 -7.08 -0.27 4.25
N GLU A 81 -7.07 -1.55 3.90
CA GLU A 81 -7.64 -2.01 2.63
C GLU A 81 -9.16 -1.83 2.56
N ALA A 82 -9.85 -2.10 3.67
CA ALA A 82 -11.30 -2.02 3.79
C ALA A 82 -11.84 -0.61 4.14
N THR A 83 -10.97 0.38 4.34
CA THR A 83 -11.32 1.77 4.67
C THR A 83 -12.40 2.34 3.76
N SER A 84 -13.31 3.14 4.34
CA SER A 84 -14.34 3.85 3.58
C SER A 84 -13.87 5.23 3.11
N LYS A 85 -12.74 5.71 3.62
CA LYS A 85 -12.14 6.99 3.25
C LYS A 85 -11.63 6.98 1.81
N ARG A 86 -11.71 8.13 1.15
CA ARG A 86 -11.32 8.29 -0.25
C ARG A 86 -10.50 9.57 -0.40
N ALA A 87 -9.29 9.42 -0.90
CA ALA A 87 -8.50 10.52 -1.41
C ALA A 87 -9.01 10.85 -2.83
N THR A 88 -9.93 11.80 -2.91
CA THR A 88 -10.58 12.23 -4.15
C THR A 88 -9.74 13.28 -4.91
N PRO A 89 -10.06 13.58 -6.18
CA PRO A 89 -9.40 14.67 -6.90
C PRO A 89 -9.49 16.02 -6.16
N ASP A 90 -10.59 16.29 -5.46
CA ASP A 90 -10.76 17.53 -4.69
C ASP A 90 -9.72 17.66 -3.56
N PHE A 91 -9.37 16.55 -2.90
CA PHE A 91 -8.29 16.54 -1.90
C PHE A 91 -6.97 16.95 -2.55
N PHE A 92 -6.63 16.38 -3.71
CA PHE A 92 -5.39 16.66 -4.41
C PHE A 92 -5.34 18.06 -5.04
N ALA A 93 -6.48 18.61 -5.46
CA ALA A 93 -6.58 19.98 -5.92
C ALA A 93 -6.40 21.00 -4.79
N ALA A 94 -6.81 20.64 -3.56
CA ALA A 94 -6.71 21.50 -2.38
C ALA A 94 -5.34 21.43 -1.68
N ASN A 95 -4.48 20.46 -2.01
CA ASN A 95 -3.21 20.23 -1.31
C ASN A 95 -2.03 20.25 -2.28
N LYS A 96 -1.05 21.12 -2.01
CA LYS A 96 0.20 21.12 -2.77
C LYS A 96 1.04 19.90 -2.45
N VAL A 97 1.78 19.40 -3.43
CA VAL A 97 2.67 18.25 -3.22
C VAL A 97 3.79 18.58 -2.23
N SER A 98 4.30 19.81 -2.26
CA SER A 98 5.25 20.30 -1.26
C SER A 98 4.72 20.25 0.18
N ASP A 99 3.44 20.57 0.39
CA ASP A 99 2.79 20.49 1.70
C ASP A 99 2.55 19.04 2.12
N LEU A 100 2.09 18.19 1.19
CA LEU A 100 1.93 16.75 1.43
C LEU A 100 3.25 16.07 1.82
N TRP A 101 4.37 16.50 1.22
CA TRP A 101 5.71 15.98 1.52
C TRP A 101 6.15 16.21 2.97
N ALA A 102 5.61 17.23 3.64
CA ALA A 102 5.91 17.54 5.03
C ALA A 102 5.09 16.72 6.03
N ARG A 103 4.07 15.98 5.57
CA ARG A 103 3.18 15.17 6.41
C ARG A 103 3.78 13.80 6.69
N SER A 104 3.36 13.19 7.80
CA SER A 104 3.80 11.82 8.12
C SER A 104 3.12 10.79 7.20
N ALA A 105 3.78 9.65 6.99
CA ALA A 105 3.20 8.55 6.22
C ALA A 105 1.85 8.07 6.79
N LEU A 106 1.71 8.07 8.13
CA LEU A 106 0.45 7.70 8.79
C LEU A 106 -0.66 8.69 8.48
N ASP A 107 -0.35 9.98 8.47
CA ASP A 107 -1.34 11.02 8.15
C ASP A 107 -1.79 10.93 6.69
N LEU A 108 -0.85 10.67 5.77
CA LEU A 108 -1.14 10.51 4.34
C LEU A 108 -1.97 9.26 4.07
N GLU A 109 -1.61 8.11 4.68
CA GLU A 109 -2.39 6.87 4.60
C GLU A 109 -3.82 7.09 5.16
N GLY A 110 -3.96 7.96 6.16
CA GLY A 110 -5.23 8.33 6.77
C GLY A 110 -6.21 9.06 5.86
N GLU A 111 -5.78 9.58 4.71
CA GLU A 111 -6.64 10.23 3.70
C GLU A 111 -7.47 9.22 2.89
N GLY A 112 -7.06 7.94 2.93
CA GLY A 112 -7.79 6.83 2.34
C GLY A 112 -7.42 6.53 0.89
N ARG A 113 -8.29 5.78 0.21
CA ARG A 113 -7.98 5.15 -1.08
C ARG A 113 -7.94 6.17 -2.22
N LEU A 114 -6.92 6.05 -3.08
CA LEU A 114 -6.89 6.74 -4.37
C LEU A 114 -8.07 6.28 -5.23
N THR A 115 -8.72 7.23 -5.90
CA THR A 115 -9.95 6.98 -6.66
C THR A 115 -9.80 7.17 -8.17
N HIS A 116 -8.79 7.94 -8.59
CA HIS A 116 -8.57 8.32 -9.99
C HIS A 116 -7.08 8.23 -10.33
N PRO A 117 -6.73 8.03 -11.61
CA PRO A 117 -5.39 8.33 -12.10
C PRO A 117 -5.10 9.81 -11.92
N MET A 118 -3.93 10.11 -11.37
CA MET A 118 -3.49 11.47 -11.09
C MET A 118 -2.15 11.73 -11.75
N LYS A 119 -1.92 12.96 -12.21
CA LYS A 119 -0.66 13.42 -12.79
C LYS A 119 -0.21 14.69 -12.09
N TYR A 120 1.07 14.76 -11.74
CA TYR A 120 1.64 15.96 -11.14
C TYR A 120 1.74 17.10 -12.15
N ASP A 121 1.30 18.29 -11.76
CA ASP A 121 1.50 19.53 -12.49
C ASP A 121 2.47 20.44 -11.71
N ALA A 122 3.63 20.67 -12.29
CA ALA A 122 4.68 21.49 -11.68
C ALA A 122 4.33 22.99 -11.62
N ALA A 123 3.44 23.49 -12.49
CA ALA A 123 3.06 24.90 -12.48
C ALA A 123 2.19 25.24 -11.27
N SER A 124 1.27 24.35 -10.92
CA SER A 124 0.39 24.49 -9.74
C SER A 124 0.94 23.83 -8.47
N ASP A 125 1.96 22.97 -8.59
CA ASP A 125 2.47 22.10 -7.51
C ASP A 125 1.38 21.20 -6.92
N THR A 126 0.50 20.65 -7.77
CA THR A 126 -0.63 19.79 -7.34
C THR A 126 -0.77 18.57 -8.25
N TYR A 127 -1.53 17.57 -7.78
CA TYR A 127 -1.93 16.44 -8.60
C TYR A 127 -3.26 16.73 -9.29
N GLN A 128 -3.30 16.54 -10.61
CA GLN A 128 -4.45 16.76 -11.47
C GLN A 128 -5.03 15.42 -11.94
N PRO A 129 -6.36 15.24 -11.92
CA PRO A 129 -6.97 14.00 -12.40
C PRO A 129 -6.79 13.85 -13.91
N ILE A 130 -6.51 12.65 -14.37
CA ILE A 130 -6.45 12.30 -15.80
C ILE A 130 -7.28 11.04 -16.08
N ALA A 131 -7.71 10.88 -17.33
CA ALA A 131 -8.37 9.66 -17.77
C ALA A 131 -7.39 8.49 -17.83
N TRP A 132 -7.88 7.26 -17.60
CA TRP A 132 -7.08 6.04 -17.67
C TRP A 132 -6.39 5.87 -19.03
N GLU A 133 -7.09 6.16 -20.12
CA GLU A 133 -6.55 6.08 -21.48
C GLU A 133 -5.37 7.02 -21.68
N THR A 134 -5.42 8.20 -21.04
CA THR A 134 -4.31 9.16 -21.08
C THR A 134 -3.14 8.66 -20.26
N ALA A 135 -3.38 8.13 -19.06
CA ALA A 135 -2.34 7.53 -18.23
C ALA A 135 -1.61 6.39 -18.98
N PHE A 136 -2.35 5.43 -19.53
CA PHE A 136 -1.75 4.31 -20.27
C PHE A 136 -1.00 4.76 -21.52
N ARG A 137 -1.56 5.70 -22.30
CA ARG A 137 -0.91 6.24 -23.49
C ARG A 137 0.42 6.90 -23.14
N GLU A 138 0.42 7.82 -22.17
CA GLU A 138 1.62 8.57 -21.79
C GLU A 138 2.70 7.67 -21.16
N ILE A 139 2.32 6.73 -20.29
CA ILE A 139 3.24 5.74 -19.74
C ILE A 139 3.86 4.91 -20.87
N GLY A 140 3.05 4.41 -21.80
CA GLY A 140 3.52 3.62 -22.93
C GLY A 140 4.44 4.40 -23.86
N GLU A 141 4.11 5.66 -24.17
CA GLU A 141 4.97 6.56 -24.96
C GLU A 141 6.31 6.79 -24.27
N ARG A 142 6.30 7.01 -22.96
CA ARG A 142 7.52 7.20 -22.19
C ARG A 142 8.39 5.95 -22.18
N LEU A 143 7.79 4.77 -21.94
CA LEU A 143 8.51 3.51 -21.97
C LEU A 143 9.15 3.25 -23.34
N ARG A 144 8.45 3.51 -24.44
CA ARG A 144 9.00 3.36 -25.81
C ARG A 144 10.07 4.39 -26.17
N SER A 145 10.17 5.50 -25.44
CA SER A 145 11.15 6.55 -25.72
C SER A 145 12.58 6.23 -25.27
N TYR A 146 12.76 5.26 -24.37
CA TYR A 146 14.08 4.86 -23.89
C TYR A 146 14.81 4.01 -24.93
N SER A 147 16.08 4.34 -25.19
CA SER A 147 16.92 3.64 -26.17
C SER A 147 17.48 2.32 -25.65
N ASP A 148 17.53 2.12 -24.33
CA ASP A 148 17.94 0.90 -23.67
C ASP A 148 16.87 0.51 -22.64
N PRO A 149 16.27 -0.70 -22.73
CA PRO A 149 15.24 -1.13 -21.79
C PRO A 149 15.75 -1.24 -20.35
N ASN A 150 17.06 -1.38 -20.11
CA ASN A 150 17.64 -1.43 -18.76
C ASN A 150 17.70 -0.06 -18.06
N MET A 151 17.20 1.01 -18.70
CA MET A 151 16.99 2.30 -18.03
C MET A 151 15.70 2.32 -17.20
N VAL A 152 14.84 1.30 -17.33
CA VAL A 152 13.58 1.19 -16.60
C VAL A 152 13.72 0.13 -15.52
N GLU A 153 13.18 0.43 -14.34
CA GLU A 153 13.11 -0.46 -13.20
C GLU A 153 11.65 -0.83 -12.93
N PHE A 154 11.34 -2.13 -12.91
CA PHE A 154 10.02 -2.67 -12.67
C PHE A 154 9.91 -3.17 -11.22
N TYR A 155 9.92 -2.23 -10.28
CA TYR A 155 9.87 -2.55 -8.85
C TYR A 155 8.52 -3.16 -8.42
N THR A 156 8.57 -4.21 -7.60
CA THR A 156 7.39 -4.91 -7.06
C THR A 156 7.54 -5.23 -5.57
N SER A 157 6.51 -5.83 -4.96
CA SER A 157 6.48 -6.19 -3.55
C SER A 157 6.00 -7.61 -3.35
N GLY A 158 6.61 -8.36 -2.42
CA GLY A 158 6.10 -9.65 -1.95
C GLY A 158 4.67 -9.64 -1.33
N ARG A 159 3.98 -8.49 -1.29
CA ARG A 159 2.55 -8.39 -0.95
C ARG A 159 1.61 -8.46 -2.15
N VAL A 160 2.13 -8.39 -3.38
CA VAL A 160 1.31 -8.55 -4.59
C VAL A 160 0.91 -10.02 -4.77
N SER A 161 -0.25 -10.28 -5.37
CA SER A 161 -0.66 -11.66 -5.67
C SER A 161 0.30 -12.31 -6.66
N ASN A 162 0.40 -13.65 -6.61
CA ASN A 162 1.27 -14.40 -7.53
C ASN A 162 0.91 -14.16 -9.00
N GLU A 163 -0.37 -14.00 -9.31
CA GLU A 163 -0.86 -13.74 -10.66
C GLU A 163 -0.46 -12.35 -11.15
N ALA A 164 -0.63 -11.33 -10.31
CA ALA A 164 -0.23 -9.97 -10.65
C ALA A 164 1.31 -9.85 -10.74
N ALA A 165 2.06 -10.51 -9.85
CA ALA A 165 3.51 -10.63 -9.94
C ALA A 165 3.95 -11.30 -11.26
N PHE A 166 3.27 -12.39 -11.64
CA PHE A 166 3.54 -13.12 -12.88
C PHE A 166 3.32 -12.25 -14.13
N LEU A 167 2.20 -11.52 -14.20
CA LEU A 167 1.93 -10.61 -15.31
C LEU A 167 2.90 -9.43 -15.35
N TRP A 168 3.27 -8.89 -14.18
CA TRP A 168 4.24 -7.79 -14.07
C TRP A 168 5.63 -8.19 -14.59
N GLN A 169 6.14 -9.35 -14.18
CA GLN A 169 7.43 -9.84 -14.69
C GLN A 169 7.37 -10.19 -16.19
N LEU A 170 6.24 -10.71 -16.69
CA LEU A 170 6.08 -11.03 -18.10
C LEU A 170 6.13 -9.76 -18.94
N PHE A 171 5.45 -8.70 -18.48
CA PHE A 171 5.49 -7.39 -19.11
C PHE A 171 6.91 -6.79 -19.15
N ALA A 172 7.64 -6.81 -18.03
CA ALA A 172 9.02 -6.30 -17.98
C ALA A 172 9.97 -7.07 -18.92
N ARG A 173 9.79 -8.39 -19.03
CA ARG A 173 10.57 -9.26 -19.93
C ARG A 173 10.25 -9.00 -21.39
N GLU A 174 8.98 -8.82 -21.73
CA GLU A 174 8.55 -8.43 -23.07
C GLU A 174 9.04 -7.03 -23.44
N TYR A 175 9.12 -6.12 -22.47
CA TYR A 175 9.76 -4.81 -22.64
C TYR A 175 11.28 -4.93 -22.92
N GLY A 176 11.90 -6.05 -22.56
CA GLY A 176 13.29 -6.36 -22.90
C GLY A 176 14.30 -6.18 -21.77
N THR A 177 13.87 -6.11 -20.51
CA THR A 177 14.78 -5.95 -19.36
C THR A 177 14.62 -7.04 -18.29
N ASN A 178 15.70 -7.23 -17.51
CA ASN A 178 15.70 -8.03 -16.29
C ASN A 178 15.71 -7.20 -14.99
N ASN A 179 15.45 -5.89 -15.08
CA ASN A 179 15.49 -4.99 -13.92
C ASN A 179 14.18 -5.06 -13.11
N PHE A 180 14.02 -6.12 -12.32
CA PHE A 180 12.85 -6.37 -11.46
C PHE A 180 13.25 -6.53 -9.98
N PRO A 181 13.72 -5.45 -9.32
CA PRO A 181 13.91 -5.50 -7.88
C PRO A 181 12.57 -5.68 -7.17
N ASP A 182 12.57 -6.45 -6.09
CA ASP A 182 11.40 -6.67 -5.26
C ASP A 182 11.72 -6.29 -3.81
N CYS A 183 10.75 -5.77 -3.07
CA CYS A 183 10.93 -5.46 -1.65
C CYS A 183 11.34 -6.69 -0.81
N SER A 184 10.99 -7.90 -1.27
CA SER A 184 11.36 -9.18 -0.68
C SER A 184 12.86 -9.42 -0.65
N ASN A 185 13.64 -8.86 -1.59
CA ASN A 185 15.11 -8.91 -1.60
C ASN A 185 15.73 -8.34 -0.30
N MET A 186 14.97 -7.51 0.43
CA MET A 186 15.39 -6.94 1.72
C MET A 186 14.95 -7.80 2.92
N CYS A 187 14.22 -8.89 2.69
CA CYS A 187 13.68 -9.78 3.71
C CYS A 187 14.25 -11.20 3.64
N HIS A 188 14.35 -11.78 2.43
CA HIS A 188 14.85 -13.14 2.16
C HIS A 188 15.47 -13.19 0.76
#